data_AF-A0A8S4GSZ0-F1
#
_entry.id   AF-A0A8S4GSZ0-F1
#
_cell.length_a   1.000
_cell.length_b   1.000
_cell.length_c   1.000
_cell.angle_alpha   90.00
_cell.angle_beta   90.00
_cell.angle_gamma   90.00
#
_symmetry.space_group_name_H-M   'P 1'
#
loop_
_entity.id
_entity.type
_entity.pdbx_description
1 polymer ?
#
loop_
_entity_poly.entity_id
_entity_poly.type
_entity_poly.pdbx_seq_one_letter_code
_entity_poly.pdbx_strand_id
1 'polypeptide(L)'
;MMDWTDVHFRQLCRLMTKRTTLWTEMVVDSTIVYTDGKPLACVASGNGEGFDGMTELDRHLWFPPEQRPLVLQVGGSEPEQLRKAAAIAARYEYDEININCGCPSDRVAGKGRFGVCLMFSPEDVADCVKALEEGQTRPVTVKCRIGVDDNDTYDEMKHFVATVSSRTNCRHFIVHARKAWLQGLNPHLNRTIPPLKHEWVFALMRDFPHIEFSLNGGVGGCHEARDALAYRAPGVDRGLNGVMIGRAAYNYPWHCLADADRAVYGEADNPAPNRRWLLREYAKYGDEMIGRFGTDRKGDKKPDARMILKHTLNVFHAERGAREWRRRLEDLFHKPGLSCTDIVEEAMACMSDEVLDSPPPQNYVELERKGYVPVAGAKPGTDVDVQLPEDGSERAAPPRIGKRLATEEEAARLRRAPTPAPAQQTVGSSS
;
A
#
# COMPACT_ATOMS: atom_id res chain seq x y z
N MET A 1 -2.02 1.13 -2.57
CA MET A 1 -1.11 0.65 -3.64
C MET A 1 -1.96 0.28 -4.87
N MET A 2 -1.81 0.99 -5.99
CA MET A 2 -2.58 0.76 -7.23
C MET A 2 -2.59 -0.71 -7.67
N ASP A 3 -3.76 -1.26 -7.97
CA ASP A 3 -4.09 -2.64 -8.35
C ASP A 3 -3.90 -3.71 -7.25
N TRP A 4 -3.49 -3.30 -6.03
CA TRP A 4 -3.21 -4.21 -4.93
C TRP A 4 -4.11 -3.99 -3.71
N THR A 5 -4.33 -2.73 -3.30
CA THR A 5 -5.14 -2.42 -2.10
C THR A 5 -6.57 -2.05 -2.47
N ASP A 6 -7.16 -2.80 -3.39
CA ASP A 6 -8.59 -2.73 -3.70
C ASP A 6 -9.43 -3.17 -2.49
N VAL A 7 -10.75 -3.05 -2.60
CA VAL A 7 -11.67 -3.38 -1.49
C VAL A 7 -11.54 -4.84 -1.04
N HIS A 8 -11.14 -5.76 -1.93
CA HIS A 8 -11.05 -7.17 -1.62
C HIS A 8 -9.78 -7.49 -0.84
N PHE A 9 -8.62 -6.97 -1.26
CA PHE A 9 -7.40 -7.12 -0.47
C PHE A 9 -7.52 -6.49 0.93
N ARG A 10 -8.18 -5.33 1.03
CA ARG A 10 -8.42 -4.69 2.33
C ARG A 10 -9.29 -5.56 3.24
N GLN A 11 -10.27 -6.29 2.68
CA GLN A 11 -11.04 -7.25 3.47
C GLN A 11 -10.17 -8.40 3.98
N LEU A 12 -9.30 -8.95 3.14
CA LEU A 12 -8.34 -9.97 3.56
C LEU A 12 -7.46 -9.46 4.72
N CYS A 13 -6.99 -8.21 4.63
CA CYS A 13 -6.22 -7.57 5.71
C CYS A 13 -7.05 -7.46 7.00
N ARG A 14 -8.32 -7.04 6.91
CA ARG A 14 -9.19 -6.86 8.07
C ARG A 14 -9.57 -8.17 8.78
N LEU A 15 -9.48 -9.29 8.09
CA LEU A 15 -9.59 -10.62 8.71
C LEU A 15 -8.33 -11.02 9.48
N MET A 16 -7.15 -10.45 9.17
CA MET A 16 -5.91 -10.69 9.89
C MET A 16 -5.66 -9.70 11.03
N THR A 17 -6.25 -8.50 10.99
CA THR A 17 -6.06 -7.43 11.99
C THR A 17 -7.28 -6.52 12.04
N LYS A 18 -7.81 -6.21 13.22
CA LYS A 18 -8.88 -5.22 13.44
C LYS A 18 -8.37 -3.80 13.69
N ARG A 19 -7.08 -3.65 14.02
CA ARG A 19 -6.53 -2.36 14.46
C ARG A 19 -5.75 -1.63 13.38
N THR A 20 -5.12 -2.37 12.45
CA THR A 20 -4.33 -1.75 11.38
C THR A 20 -5.17 -0.82 10.52
N THR A 21 -4.70 0.42 10.36
CA THR A 21 -5.26 1.41 9.44
C THR A 21 -5.05 0.96 8.01
N LEU A 22 -6.15 0.82 7.26
CA LEU A 22 -6.12 0.42 5.86
C LEU A 22 -6.13 1.66 4.96
N TRP A 23 -5.69 1.47 3.72
CA TRP A 23 -5.57 2.54 2.73
C TRP A 23 -6.15 2.08 1.41
N THR A 24 -6.93 2.95 0.77
CA THR A 24 -7.40 2.70 -0.59
C THR A 24 -6.22 2.67 -1.59
N GLU A 25 -6.52 2.26 -2.81
CA GLU A 25 -5.75 2.73 -3.95
C GLU A 25 -5.84 4.25 -4.09
N MET A 26 -4.93 4.85 -4.86
CA MET A 26 -5.04 6.27 -5.16
C MET A 26 -6.20 6.45 -6.16
N VAL A 27 -7.21 7.21 -5.77
CA VAL A 27 -8.34 7.56 -6.64
C VAL A 27 -8.11 8.97 -7.17
N VAL A 28 -8.19 9.16 -8.48
CA VAL A 28 -8.01 10.48 -9.08
C VAL A 28 -9.25 11.33 -8.83
N ASP A 29 -9.08 12.58 -8.42
CA ASP A 29 -10.14 13.55 -8.14
C ASP A 29 -11.19 13.68 -9.27
N SER A 30 -10.73 13.72 -10.52
CA SER A 30 -11.55 13.74 -11.72
C SER A 30 -12.36 12.46 -11.90
N THR A 31 -11.86 11.29 -11.48
CA THR A 31 -12.64 10.05 -11.46
C THR A 31 -13.80 10.17 -10.49
N ILE A 32 -13.56 10.68 -9.28
CA ILE A 32 -14.61 10.87 -8.26
C ILE A 32 -15.72 11.78 -8.79
N VAL A 33 -15.34 12.96 -9.29
CA VAL A 33 -16.31 13.95 -9.78
C VAL A 33 -17.03 13.47 -11.05
N TYR A 34 -16.33 12.82 -11.99
CA TYR A 34 -16.93 12.37 -13.24
C TYR A 34 -17.90 11.21 -13.06
N THR A 35 -17.69 10.35 -12.05
CA THR A 35 -18.51 9.15 -11.82
C THR A 35 -19.65 9.37 -10.83
N ASP A 36 -19.70 10.51 -10.14
CA ASP A 36 -20.80 10.85 -9.22
C ASP A 36 -22.16 10.82 -9.93
N GLY A 37 -23.10 10.06 -9.35
CA GLY A 37 -24.45 9.87 -9.89
C GLY A 37 -24.54 9.06 -11.18
N LYS A 38 -23.44 8.52 -11.74
CA LYS A 38 -23.51 7.68 -12.93
C LYS A 38 -23.95 6.26 -12.59
N PRO A 39 -24.95 5.71 -13.28
CA PRO A 39 -25.35 4.32 -13.07
C PRO A 39 -24.22 3.38 -13.51
N LEU A 40 -24.13 2.21 -12.89
CA LEU A 40 -23.16 1.18 -13.28
C LEU A 40 -23.25 0.90 -14.80
N ALA A 41 -22.15 1.09 -15.50
CA ALA A 41 -22.04 0.80 -16.92
C ALA A 41 -22.05 -0.73 -17.11
N CYS A 42 -22.91 -1.20 -18.03
CA CYS A 42 -23.27 -2.59 -18.32
C CYS A 42 -24.33 -3.19 -17.37
N VAL A 43 -25.57 -2.74 -17.55
CA VAL A 43 -26.79 -3.54 -17.34
C VAL A 43 -27.25 -3.99 -18.72
N ALA A 44 -26.49 -4.90 -19.37
CA ALA A 44 -26.80 -5.38 -20.72
C ALA A 44 -27.97 -6.37 -20.76
N SER A 45 -28.53 -6.72 -19.61
CA SER A 45 -29.75 -7.52 -19.50
C SER A 45 -30.72 -6.71 -18.67
N GLY A 46 -31.80 -6.25 -19.30
CA GLY A 46 -32.84 -5.37 -18.76
C GLY A 46 -33.64 -5.93 -17.58
N ASN A 47 -33.01 -6.72 -16.73
CA ASN A 47 -33.59 -7.28 -15.51
C ASN A 47 -33.01 -6.63 -14.25
N GLY A 48 -32.06 -5.69 -14.35
CA GLY A 48 -31.78 -4.72 -13.28
C GLY A 48 -31.42 -5.29 -11.89
N GLU A 49 -31.09 -6.58 -11.74
CA GLU A 49 -30.65 -7.15 -10.47
C GLU A 49 -29.14 -6.91 -10.28
N GLY A 50 -28.72 -5.66 -10.33
CA GLY A 50 -27.55 -5.23 -9.58
C GLY A 50 -27.92 -5.16 -8.10
N PHE A 51 -26.96 -5.37 -7.20
CA PHE A 51 -27.18 -5.08 -5.78
C PHE A 51 -27.61 -3.61 -5.63
N ASP A 52 -28.86 -3.42 -5.21
CA ASP A 52 -29.53 -2.20 -4.74
C ASP A 52 -28.77 -0.87 -4.98
N GLY A 53 -29.09 -0.17 -6.08
CA GLY A 53 -28.78 1.25 -6.23
C GLY A 53 -27.31 1.68 -6.40
N MET A 54 -26.38 0.74 -6.63
CA MET A 54 -24.95 1.06 -6.81
C MET A 54 -24.66 1.86 -8.09
N THR A 55 -23.64 2.72 -8.02
CA THR A 55 -23.17 3.66 -9.05
C THR A 55 -21.77 3.32 -9.55
N GLU A 56 -21.33 3.95 -10.64
CA GLU A 56 -19.92 3.85 -11.09
C GLU A 56 -18.94 4.37 -10.02
N LEU A 57 -19.37 5.34 -9.21
CA LEU A 57 -18.55 5.86 -8.12
C LEU A 57 -18.30 4.78 -7.05
N ASP A 58 -19.28 3.91 -6.79
CA ASP A 58 -19.15 2.83 -5.80
C ASP A 58 -18.04 1.83 -6.17
N ARG A 59 -17.74 1.64 -7.47
CA ARG A 59 -16.58 0.84 -7.91
C ARG A 59 -15.25 1.35 -7.35
N HIS A 60 -15.18 2.64 -7.05
CA HIS A 60 -13.97 3.32 -6.61
C HIS A 60 -13.98 3.60 -5.11
N LEU A 61 -15.13 3.97 -4.55
CA LEU A 61 -15.21 4.50 -3.19
C LEU A 61 -15.97 3.63 -2.20
N TRP A 62 -16.76 2.64 -2.64
CA TRP A 62 -17.52 1.81 -1.71
C TRP A 62 -16.61 0.84 -0.94
N PHE A 63 -16.92 0.63 0.33
CA PHE A 63 -16.28 -0.39 1.18
C PHE A 63 -17.24 -0.88 2.28
N PRO A 64 -17.07 -2.11 2.78
CA PRO A 64 -17.85 -2.61 3.91
C PRO A 64 -17.37 -1.95 5.23
N PRO A 65 -18.28 -1.58 6.15
CA PRO A 65 -17.94 -0.80 7.35
C PRO A 65 -16.84 -1.38 8.24
N GLU A 66 -16.67 -2.70 8.24
CA GLU A 66 -15.64 -3.40 9.01
C GLU A 66 -14.22 -3.03 8.58
N GLN A 67 -14.02 -2.48 7.37
CA GLN A 67 -12.69 -2.06 6.89
C GLN A 67 -12.14 -0.83 7.62
N ARG A 68 -12.95 -0.12 8.40
CA ARG A 68 -12.47 1.00 9.23
C ARG A 68 -11.49 0.52 10.32
N PRO A 69 -10.48 1.33 10.71
CA PRO A 69 -10.17 2.65 10.15
C PRO A 69 -9.57 2.58 8.73
N LEU A 70 -10.07 3.43 7.83
CA LEU A 70 -9.72 3.44 6.40
C LEU A 70 -9.45 4.86 5.88
N VAL A 71 -8.31 5.03 5.21
CA VAL A 71 -7.88 6.27 4.57
C VAL A 71 -8.20 6.23 3.07
N LEU A 72 -8.88 7.26 2.57
CA LEU A 72 -9.00 7.52 1.13
C LEU A 72 -7.78 8.31 0.66
N GLN A 73 -6.99 7.73 -0.24
CA GLN A 73 -5.93 8.48 -0.90
C GLN A 73 -6.42 9.07 -2.22
N VAL A 74 -6.33 10.39 -2.36
CA VAL A 74 -6.68 11.13 -3.57
C VAL A 74 -5.43 11.56 -4.37
N GLY A 75 -5.54 11.52 -5.69
CA GLY A 75 -4.58 12.11 -6.61
C GLY A 75 -5.20 13.26 -7.39
N GLY A 76 -4.58 14.42 -7.37
CA GLY A 76 -5.04 15.63 -8.06
C GLY A 76 -4.11 16.80 -7.76
N SER A 77 -4.26 17.88 -8.53
CA SER A 77 -3.44 19.09 -8.40
C SER A 77 -4.24 20.38 -8.57
N GLU A 78 -5.56 20.28 -8.79
CA GLU A 78 -6.43 21.44 -9.01
C GLU A 78 -7.32 21.63 -7.78
N PRO A 79 -7.15 22.71 -6.99
CA PRO A 79 -7.85 22.91 -5.73
C PRO A 79 -9.37 22.79 -5.86
N GLU A 80 -9.99 23.44 -6.85
CA GLU A 80 -11.46 23.42 -6.97
C GLU A 80 -12.00 22.03 -7.32
N GLN A 81 -11.23 21.24 -8.08
CA GLN A 81 -11.57 19.85 -8.40
C GLN A 81 -11.45 18.95 -7.16
N LEU A 82 -10.39 19.13 -6.38
CA LEU A 82 -10.16 18.41 -5.13
C LEU A 82 -11.23 18.71 -4.09
N ARG A 83 -11.64 19.98 -3.95
CA ARG A 83 -12.73 20.39 -3.05
C ARG A 83 -14.03 19.66 -3.37
N LYS A 84 -14.40 19.59 -4.66
CA LYS A 84 -15.58 18.83 -5.13
C LYS A 84 -15.44 17.34 -4.85
N ALA A 85 -14.29 16.77 -5.18
CA ALA A 85 -14.03 15.35 -4.95
C ALA A 85 -14.14 14.99 -3.47
N ALA A 86 -13.59 15.82 -2.57
CA ALA A 86 -13.69 15.65 -1.13
C ALA A 86 -15.15 15.73 -0.62
N ALA A 87 -15.93 16.69 -1.09
CA ALA A 87 -17.35 16.81 -0.74
C ALA A 87 -18.18 15.61 -1.19
N ILE A 88 -17.87 15.03 -2.36
CA ILE A 88 -18.51 13.80 -2.85
C ILE A 88 -18.08 12.60 -2.00
N ALA A 89 -16.78 12.46 -1.75
CA ALA A 89 -16.21 11.34 -0.99
C ALA A 89 -16.66 11.32 0.49
N ALA A 90 -17.03 12.48 1.06
CA ALA A 90 -17.53 12.58 2.43
C ALA A 90 -18.74 11.67 2.71
N ARG A 91 -19.55 11.35 1.69
CA ARG A 91 -20.72 10.45 1.77
C ARG A 91 -20.34 9.00 2.12
N TYR A 92 -19.10 8.61 1.86
CA TYR A 92 -18.56 7.26 2.15
C TYR A 92 -17.90 7.18 3.53
N GLU A 93 -17.85 8.30 4.26
CA GLU A 93 -17.43 8.36 5.66
C GLU A 93 -16.04 7.81 5.98
N TYR A 94 -15.08 7.89 5.04
CA TYR A 94 -13.67 7.59 5.32
C TYR A 94 -13.18 8.25 6.61
N ASP A 95 -12.26 7.60 7.32
CA ASP A 95 -11.74 8.12 8.59
C ASP A 95 -10.76 9.28 8.37
N GLU A 96 -10.13 9.33 7.19
CA GLU A 96 -9.11 10.30 6.80
C GLU A 96 -9.08 10.44 5.27
N ILE A 97 -8.79 11.65 4.77
CA ILE A 97 -8.45 11.90 3.38
C ILE A 97 -6.96 12.22 3.28
N ASN A 98 -6.25 11.55 2.38
CA ASN A 98 -4.83 11.79 2.15
C ASN A 98 -4.56 12.26 0.72
N ILE A 99 -3.76 13.31 0.56
CA ILE A 99 -3.26 13.71 -0.76
C ILE A 99 -1.95 12.98 -1.11
N ASN A 100 -1.89 12.43 -2.33
CA ASN A 100 -0.70 11.77 -2.84
C ASN A 100 0.30 12.79 -3.42
N CYS A 101 1.43 12.95 -2.73
CA CYS A 101 2.60 13.73 -3.18
C CYS A 101 3.83 12.81 -3.39
N GLY A 102 3.64 11.55 -3.76
CA GLY A 102 4.72 10.55 -3.74
C GLY A 102 4.78 9.57 -4.90
N CYS A 103 3.76 9.54 -5.78
CA CYS A 103 3.73 8.67 -6.96
C CYS A 103 4.65 9.20 -8.06
N PRO A 104 5.65 8.42 -8.54
CA PRO A 104 6.57 8.83 -9.61
C PRO A 104 6.15 8.37 -11.00
N SER A 105 4.90 7.95 -11.21
CA SER A 105 4.46 7.43 -12.52
C SER A 105 4.32 8.54 -13.56
N ASP A 106 4.81 8.33 -14.78
CA ASP A 106 4.69 9.29 -15.90
C ASP A 106 3.25 9.70 -16.20
N ARG A 107 2.28 8.78 -16.03
CA ARG A 107 0.85 9.08 -16.25
C ARG A 107 0.33 10.08 -15.23
N VAL A 108 0.89 10.08 -14.03
CA VAL A 108 0.54 10.91 -12.88
C VAL A 108 1.33 12.22 -12.92
N ALA A 109 2.66 12.14 -13.01
CA ALA A 109 3.56 13.30 -13.02
C ALA A 109 3.53 14.10 -14.33
N GLY A 110 3.36 13.43 -15.48
CA GLY A 110 3.38 14.07 -16.80
C GLY A 110 2.02 14.65 -17.20
N LYS A 111 1.01 13.79 -17.37
CA LYS A 111 -0.32 14.22 -17.88
C LYS A 111 -1.26 14.75 -16.78
N GLY A 112 -1.13 14.24 -15.56
CA GLY A 112 -1.95 14.65 -14.42
C GLY A 112 -1.39 15.84 -13.64
N ARG A 113 -0.08 16.09 -13.71
CA ARG A 113 0.64 17.10 -12.89
C ARG A 113 0.42 16.94 -11.37
N PHE A 114 0.17 15.72 -10.90
CA PHE A 114 0.06 15.40 -9.46
C PHE A 114 1.01 14.26 -9.07
N GLY A 115 1.04 13.89 -7.79
CA GLY A 115 1.99 12.91 -7.28
C GLY A 115 3.31 13.56 -6.89
N VAL A 116 4.44 12.89 -7.16
CA VAL A 116 5.73 13.35 -6.62
C VAL A 116 6.21 14.69 -7.21
N CYS A 117 5.76 15.06 -8.41
CA CYS A 117 6.09 16.37 -8.99
C CYS A 117 5.52 17.54 -8.17
N LEU A 118 4.49 17.32 -7.35
CA LEU A 118 3.97 18.34 -6.44
C LEU A 118 4.99 18.76 -5.38
N MET A 119 6.02 17.94 -5.11
CA MET A 119 7.08 18.32 -4.19
C MET A 119 7.93 19.51 -4.69
N PHE A 120 7.88 19.84 -5.99
CA PHE A 120 8.50 21.06 -6.52
C PHE A 120 7.75 22.35 -6.13
N SER A 121 6.48 22.24 -5.77
CA SER A 121 5.60 23.39 -5.47
C SER A 121 4.86 23.18 -4.14
N PRO A 122 5.52 23.35 -2.98
CA PRO A 122 4.88 23.19 -1.67
C PRO A 122 3.64 24.08 -1.46
N GLU A 123 3.63 25.28 -2.05
CA GLU A 123 2.51 26.21 -2.01
C GLU A 123 1.27 25.64 -2.70
N ASP A 124 1.43 25.06 -3.89
CA ASP A 124 0.34 24.42 -4.63
C ASP A 124 -0.24 23.23 -3.83
N VAL A 125 0.62 22.49 -3.11
CA VAL A 125 0.18 21.42 -2.20
C VAL A 125 -0.63 21.98 -1.03
N ALA A 126 -0.22 23.10 -0.46
CA ALA A 126 -0.97 23.75 0.61
C ALA A 126 -2.37 24.19 0.13
N ASP A 127 -2.47 24.75 -1.08
CA ASP A 127 -3.75 25.13 -1.68
C ASP A 127 -4.64 23.91 -1.93
N CYS A 128 -4.07 22.81 -2.42
CA CYS A 128 -4.76 21.54 -2.60
C CYS A 128 -5.26 20.94 -1.28
N VAL A 129 -4.44 20.94 -0.23
CA VAL A 129 -4.80 20.44 1.11
C VAL A 129 -5.92 21.29 1.70
N LYS A 130 -5.82 22.63 1.61
CA LYS A 130 -6.86 23.54 2.08
C LYS A 130 -8.19 23.29 1.36
N ALA A 131 -8.16 23.08 0.05
CA ALA A 131 -9.37 22.74 -0.71
C ALA A 131 -9.99 21.40 -0.28
N LEU A 132 -9.18 20.38 0.03
CA LEU A 132 -9.67 19.13 0.61
C LEU A 132 -10.29 19.35 2.00
N GLU A 133 -9.71 20.21 2.84
CA GLU A 133 -10.26 20.59 4.15
C GLU A 133 -11.58 21.37 4.03
N GLU A 134 -11.73 22.22 3.01
CA GLU A 134 -12.97 22.96 2.78
C GLU A 134 -14.11 22.09 2.23
N GLY A 135 -13.78 20.95 1.62
CA GLY A 135 -14.76 20.03 1.06
C GLY A 135 -15.43 19.10 2.08
N GLN A 136 -14.83 18.91 3.27
CA GLN A 136 -15.23 17.87 4.23
C GLN A 136 -14.57 18.06 5.61
N THR A 137 -14.98 17.30 6.63
CA THR A 137 -14.59 17.55 8.04
C THR A 137 -13.62 16.53 8.66
N ARG A 138 -13.28 15.45 7.96
CA ARG A 138 -12.29 14.45 8.36
C ARG A 138 -10.87 15.01 8.20
N PRO A 139 -9.89 14.49 8.98
CA PRO A 139 -8.51 14.91 8.86
C PRO A 139 -7.97 14.79 7.42
N VAL A 140 -7.22 15.81 7.00
CA VAL A 140 -6.49 15.81 5.73
C VAL A 140 -5.00 15.63 6.02
N THR A 141 -4.37 14.64 5.38
CA THR A 141 -2.96 14.30 5.57
C THR A 141 -2.20 14.28 4.24
N VAL A 142 -0.88 14.29 4.30
CA VAL A 142 -0.01 14.26 3.12
C VAL A 142 0.85 13.01 3.11
N LYS A 143 0.85 12.26 2.01
CA LYS A 143 1.82 11.18 1.79
C LYS A 143 2.83 11.60 0.73
N CYS A 144 4.08 11.77 1.14
CA CYS A 144 5.16 12.26 0.28
C CYS A 144 6.38 11.31 0.25
N ARG A 145 7.38 11.72 -0.53
CA ARG A 145 8.75 11.21 -0.46
C ARG A 145 9.64 12.20 0.29
N ILE A 146 10.94 11.92 0.36
CA ILE A 146 11.94 12.82 0.94
C ILE A 146 12.58 13.78 -0.08
N GLY A 147 12.21 13.69 -1.36
CA GLY A 147 12.78 14.50 -2.42
C GLY A 147 12.42 13.97 -3.82
N VAL A 148 12.62 14.81 -4.83
CA VAL A 148 12.31 14.53 -6.24
C VAL A 148 13.42 15.07 -7.14
N ASP A 149 13.92 14.21 -8.04
CA ASP A 149 15.06 14.52 -8.90
C ASP A 149 16.19 15.20 -8.12
N ASP A 150 16.68 16.37 -8.52
CA ASP A 150 17.77 17.07 -7.83
C ASP A 150 17.28 18.00 -6.69
N ASN A 151 15.96 18.04 -6.43
CA ASN A 151 15.36 18.68 -5.26
C ASN A 151 15.20 17.63 -4.15
N ASP A 152 16.33 17.24 -3.58
CA ASP A 152 16.44 16.13 -2.62
C ASP A 152 17.36 16.41 -1.44
N THR A 153 17.45 17.65 -1.00
CA THR A 153 18.12 18.07 0.23
C THR A 153 17.19 18.04 1.44
N TYR A 154 17.77 17.95 2.64
CA TYR A 154 16.97 17.95 3.87
C TYR A 154 16.28 19.31 4.10
N ASP A 155 16.92 20.42 3.70
CA ASP A 155 16.33 21.75 3.82
C ASP A 155 15.12 21.93 2.90
N GLU A 156 15.13 21.36 1.70
CA GLU A 156 13.95 21.34 0.82
C GLU A 156 12.81 20.51 1.42
N MET A 157 13.12 19.34 2.00
CA MET A 157 12.11 18.53 2.70
C MET A 157 11.51 19.26 3.90
N LYS A 158 12.32 19.98 4.69
CA LYS A 158 11.82 20.84 5.78
C LYS A 158 10.96 21.98 5.24
N HIS A 159 11.39 22.63 4.17
CA HIS A 159 10.63 23.70 3.54
C HIS A 159 9.26 23.20 3.08
N PHE A 160 9.20 22.03 2.45
CA PHE A 160 7.95 21.38 2.06
C PHE A 160 7.00 21.20 3.24
N VAL A 161 7.47 20.59 4.34
CA VAL A 161 6.66 20.37 5.55
C VAL A 161 6.20 21.69 6.16
N ALA A 162 7.11 22.66 6.32
CA ALA A 162 6.81 23.96 6.93
C ALA A 162 5.78 24.75 6.11
N THR A 163 5.92 24.77 4.78
CA THR A 163 4.98 25.51 3.91
C THR A 163 3.59 24.91 3.97
N VAL A 164 3.46 23.58 3.87
CA VAL A 164 2.16 22.92 3.93
C VAL A 164 1.53 23.06 5.32
N SER A 165 2.27 22.81 6.40
CA SER A 165 1.71 22.83 7.75
C SER A 165 1.34 24.23 8.26
N SER A 166 2.09 25.27 7.86
CA SER A 166 1.82 26.65 8.28
C SER A 166 0.60 27.28 7.63
N ARG A 167 0.17 26.75 6.47
CA ARG A 167 -0.94 27.30 5.66
C ARG A 167 -2.22 26.46 5.74
N THR A 168 -2.17 25.31 6.41
CA THR A 168 -3.27 24.33 6.46
C THR A 168 -3.42 23.73 7.86
N ASN A 169 -4.45 22.90 8.04
CA ASN A 169 -4.65 22.12 9.27
C ASN A 169 -3.96 20.75 9.22
N CYS A 170 -3.23 20.43 8.14
CA CYS A 170 -2.47 19.17 8.05
C CYS A 170 -1.40 19.09 9.15
N ARG A 171 -1.56 18.11 10.04
CA ARG A 171 -0.63 17.83 11.14
C ARG A 171 -0.04 16.43 11.08
N HIS A 172 -0.27 15.67 10.01
CA HIS A 172 0.27 14.32 9.87
C HIS A 172 0.83 14.08 8.47
N PHE A 173 2.12 13.72 8.41
CA PHE A 173 2.83 13.39 7.18
C PHE A 173 3.26 11.92 7.18
N ILE A 174 2.93 11.21 6.11
CA ILE A 174 3.37 9.85 5.86
C ILE A 174 4.55 9.90 4.88
N VAL A 175 5.76 9.69 5.39
CA VAL A 175 7.00 9.93 4.62
C VAL A 175 7.58 8.61 4.11
N HIS A 176 7.55 8.42 2.80
CA HIS A 176 8.36 7.37 2.18
C HIS A 176 9.82 7.85 2.13
N ALA A 177 10.66 7.23 2.94
CA ALA A 177 12.06 7.62 3.18
C ALA A 177 13.01 7.36 2.00
N ARG A 178 12.52 7.41 0.74
CA ARG A 178 13.32 7.35 -0.48
C ARG A 178 12.92 8.49 -1.40
N LYS A 179 13.89 9.19 -2.01
CA LYS A 179 13.62 10.14 -3.09
C LYS A 179 12.97 9.44 -4.30
N ALA A 180 12.35 10.20 -5.18
CA ALA A 180 11.98 9.72 -6.51
C ALA A 180 12.87 10.33 -7.59
N TRP A 181 13.01 9.60 -8.68
CA TRP A 181 13.45 10.11 -9.97
C TRP A 181 12.25 10.07 -10.93
N LEU A 182 11.91 11.20 -11.55
CA LEU A 182 10.88 11.27 -12.59
C LEU A 182 11.40 10.78 -13.93
N GLN A 183 12.72 10.90 -14.16
CA GLN A 183 13.37 10.46 -15.39
C GLN A 183 14.29 9.26 -15.14
N GLY A 184 14.26 8.31 -16.07
CA GLY A 184 15.20 7.19 -16.10
C GLY A 184 14.87 6.00 -15.18
N LEU A 185 13.89 6.09 -14.28
CA LEU A 185 13.45 4.97 -13.44
C LEU A 185 11.93 4.75 -13.48
N ASN A 186 11.51 3.52 -13.73
CA ASN A 186 10.10 3.16 -13.59
C ASN A 186 9.66 3.11 -12.10
N PRO A 187 8.34 3.07 -11.79
CA PRO A 187 7.85 3.07 -10.41
C PRO A 187 8.35 1.93 -9.52
N HIS A 188 8.68 0.75 -10.08
CA HIS A 188 9.26 -0.35 -9.32
C HIS A 188 10.71 -0.05 -8.90
N LEU A 189 11.53 0.41 -9.84
CA LEU A 189 12.92 0.81 -9.58
C LEU A 189 13.02 1.98 -8.61
N ASN A 190 12.10 2.94 -8.71
CA ASN A 190 11.94 4.06 -7.80
C ASN A 190 11.64 3.68 -6.33
N ARG A 191 11.35 2.41 -6.04
CA ARG A 191 11.12 1.88 -4.68
C ARG A 191 12.23 0.93 -4.20
N THR A 192 13.25 0.69 -5.03
CA THR A 192 14.32 -0.29 -4.77
C THR A 192 15.70 0.33 -4.87
N ILE A 193 15.91 1.26 -5.81
CA ILE A 193 17.22 1.84 -6.10
C ILE A 193 17.58 2.99 -5.13
N PRO A 194 16.86 4.14 -5.05
CA PRO A 194 17.37 5.28 -4.27
C PRO A 194 17.42 4.93 -2.79
N PRO A 195 18.52 5.17 -2.05
CA PRO A 195 18.69 4.64 -0.69
C PRO A 195 17.61 5.12 0.28
N LEU A 196 17.35 4.31 1.31
CA LEU A 196 16.50 4.73 2.43
C LEU A 196 17.27 5.71 3.32
N LYS A 197 16.61 6.80 3.70
CA LYS A 197 17.10 7.79 4.69
C LYS A 197 16.09 7.93 5.82
N HIS A 198 15.90 6.88 6.64
CA HIS A 198 14.92 6.90 7.74
C HIS A 198 15.27 7.98 8.78
N GLU A 199 16.54 8.28 8.95
CA GLU A 199 17.07 9.32 9.81
C GLU A 199 16.50 10.71 9.51
N TRP A 200 16.07 10.97 8.27
CA TRP A 200 15.39 12.23 7.94
C TRP A 200 14.00 12.34 8.57
N VAL A 201 13.27 11.22 8.71
CA VAL A 201 11.96 11.24 9.36
C VAL A 201 12.12 11.56 10.84
N PHE A 202 13.14 11.03 11.49
CA PHE A 202 13.45 11.35 12.89
C PHE A 202 13.94 12.79 13.05
N ALA A 203 14.73 13.31 12.11
CA ALA A 203 15.12 14.72 12.10
C ALA A 203 13.91 15.65 11.94
N LEU A 204 12.95 15.31 11.07
CA LEU A 204 11.70 16.07 10.92
C LEU A 204 10.88 16.09 12.21
N MET A 205 10.81 14.96 12.94
CA MET A 205 10.12 14.92 14.24
C MET A 205 10.74 15.86 15.27
N ARG A 206 12.08 15.98 15.27
CA ARG A 206 12.79 16.95 16.12
C ARG A 206 12.49 18.38 15.72
N ASP A 207 12.55 18.67 14.42
CA ASP A 207 12.44 20.03 13.90
C ASP A 207 10.98 20.53 13.87
N PHE A 208 10.00 19.61 13.87
CA PHE A 208 8.56 19.90 13.90
C PHE A 208 7.84 19.13 15.03
N PRO A 209 8.04 19.50 16.30
CA PRO A 209 7.48 18.75 17.44
C PRO A 209 5.94 18.77 17.53
N HIS A 210 5.30 19.71 16.81
CA HIS A 210 3.84 19.85 16.71
C HIS A 210 3.24 19.09 15.52
N ILE A 211 4.04 18.35 14.75
CA ILE A 211 3.63 17.58 13.58
C ILE A 211 3.89 16.09 13.83
N GLU A 212 2.95 15.28 13.37
CA GLU A 212 3.02 13.84 13.41
C GLU A 212 3.64 13.26 12.14
N PHE A 213 4.48 12.23 12.31
CA PHE A 213 5.14 11.57 11.20
C PHE A 213 4.94 10.06 11.27
N SER A 214 4.55 9.47 10.13
CA SER A 214 4.58 8.03 9.94
C SER A 214 5.69 7.62 8.98
N LEU A 215 6.47 6.62 9.37
CA LEU A 215 7.58 6.10 8.57
C LEU A 215 7.08 5.15 7.49
N ASN A 216 7.62 5.28 6.28
CA ASN A 216 7.38 4.33 5.20
C ASN A 216 8.67 4.01 4.43
N GLY A 217 8.77 2.76 3.97
CA GLY A 217 9.86 2.28 3.11
C GLY A 217 10.77 1.28 3.81
N GLY A 218 10.91 0.08 3.25
CA GLY A 218 11.85 -0.94 3.74
C GLY A 218 11.35 -1.83 4.87
N VAL A 219 10.20 -1.52 5.49
CA VAL A 219 9.63 -2.30 6.60
C VAL A 219 9.01 -3.61 6.09
N GLY A 220 9.45 -4.73 6.67
CA GLY A 220 9.16 -6.10 6.26
C GLY A 220 7.99 -6.79 6.98
N GLY A 221 7.47 -6.23 8.08
CA GLY A 221 6.33 -6.82 8.80
C GLY A 221 5.95 -6.07 10.08
N CYS A 222 4.90 -6.52 10.77
CA CYS A 222 4.39 -5.88 11.98
C CYS A 222 5.41 -5.84 13.14
N HIS A 223 6.28 -6.84 13.29
CA HIS A 223 7.32 -6.84 14.32
C HIS A 223 8.38 -5.76 14.11
N GLU A 224 8.84 -5.58 12.87
CA GLU A 224 9.75 -4.50 12.52
C GLU A 224 9.06 -3.13 12.65
N ALA A 225 7.77 -3.05 12.34
CA ALA A 225 6.96 -1.86 12.60
C ALA A 225 6.86 -1.55 14.10
N ARG A 226 6.61 -2.55 14.96
CA ARG A 226 6.63 -2.41 16.43
C ARG A 226 7.96 -1.85 16.90
N ASP A 227 9.07 -2.42 16.44
CA ASP A 227 10.41 -1.99 16.87
C ASP A 227 10.70 -0.55 16.42
N ALA A 228 10.28 -0.19 15.21
CA ALA A 228 10.36 1.19 14.71
C ALA A 228 9.47 2.16 15.53
N LEU A 229 8.27 1.75 15.94
CA LEU A 229 7.38 2.55 16.79
C LEU A 229 7.93 2.72 18.22
N ALA A 230 8.62 1.71 18.74
CA ALA A 230 9.25 1.74 20.06
C ALA A 230 10.52 2.60 20.09
N TYR A 231 11.19 2.80 18.94
CA TYR A 231 12.38 3.62 18.85
C TYR A 231 12.11 5.07 19.26
N ARG A 232 13.05 5.65 20.01
CA ARG A 232 13.05 7.06 20.43
C ARG A 232 14.33 7.70 19.93
N ALA A 233 14.19 8.58 18.94
CA ALA A 233 15.33 9.26 18.36
C ALA A 233 15.92 10.26 19.37
N PRO A 234 17.26 10.43 19.41
CA PRO A 234 17.88 11.42 20.28
C PRO A 234 17.33 12.83 20.03
N GLY A 235 16.91 13.51 21.10
CA GLY A 235 16.31 14.85 21.03
C GLY A 235 14.86 14.87 20.57
N VAL A 236 14.16 13.72 20.56
CA VAL A 236 12.74 13.60 20.23
C VAL A 236 12.02 12.88 21.37
N ASP A 237 11.14 13.60 22.08
CA ASP A 237 10.46 13.09 23.28
C ASP A 237 9.30 12.11 22.97
N ARG A 238 8.94 11.97 21.69
CA ARG A 238 7.82 11.14 21.21
C ARG A 238 8.27 10.10 20.19
N GLY A 239 7.49 9.03 20.06
CA GLY A 239 7.64 8.03 19.00
C GLY A 239 7.04 8.47 17.68
N LEU A 240 7.27 7.67 16.64
CA LEU A 240 6.55 7.78 15.37
C LEU A 240 5.04 7.68 15.61
N ASN A 241 4.24 8.40 14.83
CA ASN A 241 2.78 8.26 14.87
C ASN A 241 2.34 6.90 14.29
N GLY A 242 3.08 6.40 13.31
CA GLY A 242 2.77 5.16 12.64
C GLY A 242 3.91 4.64 11.78
N VAL A 243 3.76 3.39 11.33
CA VAL A 243 4.65 2.79 10.34
C VAL A 243 3.78 2.18 9.25
N MET A 244 4.01 2.59 8.00
CA MET A 244 3.27 2.08 6.86
C MET A 244 4.05 0.96 6.16
N ILE A 245 3.43 -0.21 6.04
CA ILE A 245 3.94 -1.37 5.33
C ILE A 245 3.24 -1.46 3.96
N GLY A 246 4.02 -1.50 2.88
CA GLY A 246 3.50 -1.59 1.52
C GLY A 246 3.65 -2.98 0.93
N ARG A 247 4.68 -3.17 0.08
CA ARG A 247 4.93 -4.42 -0.67
C ARG A 247 4.95 -5.67 0.20
N ALA A 248 5.55 -5.60 1.39
CA ALA A 248 5.63 -6.75 2.29
C ALA A 248 4.23 -7.23 2.70
N ALA A 249 3.30 -6.32 3.01
CA ALA A 249 1.93 -6.68 3.37
C ALA A 249 1.18 -7.43 2.26
N TYR A 250 1.50 -7.19 0.99
CA TYR A 250 0.89 -7.95 -0.11
C TYR A 250 1.65 -9.23 -0.47
N ASN A 251 2.98 -9.19 -0.41
CA ASN A 251 3.81 -10.33 -0.78
C ASN A 251 3.85 -11.41 0.30
N TYR A 252 3.69 -11.00 1.56
CA TYR A 252 3.81 -11.83 2.76
C TYR A 252 2.68 -11.51 3.77
N PRO A 253 1.39 -11.51 3.35
CA PRO A 253 0.28 -10.98 4.13
C PRO A 253 0.16 -11.62 5.51
N TRP A 254 0.24 -12.95 5.58
CA TRP A 254 0.17 -13.68 6.84
C TRP A 254 1.29 -13.26 7.81
N HIS A 255 2.54 -13.27 7.35
CA HIS A 255 3.71 -12.89 8.15
C HIS A 255 3.71 -11.41 8.54
N CYS A 256 3.14 -10.55 7.70
CA CYS A 256 3.14 -9.11 7.95
C CYS A 256 2.01 -8.67 8.88
N LEU A 257 0.84 -9.30 8.81
CA LEU A 257 -0.40 -8.74 9.37
C LEU A 257 -1.07 -9.63 10.41
N ALA A 258 -0.90 -10.96 10.35
CA ALA A 258 -1.68 -11.88 11.19
C ALA A 258 -1.34 -11.81 12.68
N ASP A 259 -0.21 -11.20 13.05
CA ASP A 259 0.16 -10.93 14.45
C ASP A 259 0.16 -9.43 14.80
N ALA A 260 -0.37 -8.57 13.93
CA ALA A 260 -0.26 -7.12 14.09
C ALA A 260 -1.02 -6.60 15.32
N ASP A 261 -2.21 -7.12 15.62
CA ASP A 261 -3.04 -6.65 16.74
C ASP A 261 -2.32 -6.89 18.08
N ARG A 262 -1.76 -8.09 18.26
CA ARG A 262 -0.96 -8.41 19.46
C ARG A 262 0.38 -7.68 19.47
N ALA A 263 1.16 -7.78 18.38
CA ALA A 263 2.54 -7.31 18.35
C ALA A 263 2.65 -5.79 18.40
N VAL A 264 1.73 -5.06 17.76
CA VAL A 264 1.80 -3.60 17.62
C VAL A 264 0.83 -2.89 18.55
N TYR A 265 -0.40 -3.40 18.69
CA TYR A 265 -1.46 -2.72 19.43
C TYR A 265 -1.65 -3.26 20.85
N GLY A 266 -0.95 -4.34 21.23
CA GLY A 266 -1.00 -4.91 22.57
C GLY A 266 -2.32 -5.63 22.90
N GLU A 267 -3.09 -6.00 21.87
CA GLU A 267 -4.32 -6.80 22.05
C GLU A 267 -3.96 -8.20 22.57
N ALA A 268 -4.90 -8.84 23.28
CA ALA A 268 -4.69 -10.18 23.81
C ALA A 268 -4.51 -11.23 22.71
N ASP A 269 -5.28 -11.09 21.63
CA ASP A 269 -5.37 -12.06 20.54
C ASP A 269 -5.43 -11.35 19.18
N ASN A 270 -5.14 -12.09 18.11
CA ASN A 270 -5.36 -11.66 16.74
C ASN A 270 -6.67 -12.27 16.19
N PRO A 271 -7.33 -11.64 15.19
CA PRO A 271 -8.63 -12.11 14.72
C PRO A 271 -8.59 -13.46 14.00
N ALA A 272 -7.52 -13.71 13.24
CA ALA A 272 -7.34 -14.96 12.52
C ALA A 272 -6.46 -15.94 13.33
N PRO A 273 -7.03 -17.03 13.88
CA PRO A 273 -6.25 -18.00 14.64
C PRO A 273 -5.31 -18.83 13.76
N ASN A 274 -5.66 -19.02 12.49
CA ASN A 274 -4.86 -19.77 11.50
C ASN A 274 -5.30 -19.45 10.06
N ARG A 275 -4.58 -19.98 9.07
CA ARG A 275 -4.84 -19.72 7.65
C ARG A 275 -6.12 -20.38 7.17
N ARG A 276 -6.49 -21.55 7.70
CA ARG A 276 -7.75 -22.23 7.35
C ARG A 276 -8.96 -21.35 7.65
N TRP A 277 -9.01 -20.80 8.85
CA TRP A 277 -10.07 -19.87 9.25
C TRP A 277 -10.08 -18.63 8.36
N LEU A 278 -8.91 -18.01 8.13
CA LEU A 278 -8.79 -16.83 7.27
C LEU A 278 -9.37 -17.08 5.87
N LEU A 279 -8.99 -18.19 5.25
CA LEU A 279 -9.41 -18.54 3.90
C LEU A 279 -10.91 -18.80 3.82
N ARG A 280 -11.49 -19.50 4.81
CA ARG A 280 -12.93 -19.77 4.89
C ARG A 280 -13.75 -18.49 5.05
N GLU A 281 -13.36 -17.60 5.96
CA GLU A 281 -14.07 -16.34 6.15
C GLU A 281 -13.91 -15.41 4.93
N TYR A 282 -12.73 -15.41 4.29
CA TYR A 282 -12.53 -14.63 3.08
C TYR A 282 -13.31 -15.18 1.88
N ALA A 283 -13.48 -16.50 1.77
CA ALA A 283 -14.32 -17.13 0.76
C ALA A 283 -15.80 -16.76 0.91
N LYS A 284 -16.33 -16.76 2.14
CA LYS A 284 -17.71 -16.31 2.41
C LYS A 284 -17.95 -14.87 1.95
N TYR A 285 -17.03 -13.97 2.31
CA TYR A 285 -17.03 -12.60 1.79
C TYR A 285 -16.99 -12.58 0.26
N GLY A 286 -16.18 -13.45 -0.35
CA GLY A 286 -16.09 -13.54 -1.81
C GLY A 286 -17.41 -13.90 -2.47
N ASP A 287 -18.15 -14.86 -1.90
CA ASP A 287 -19.47 -15.27 -2.41
C ASP A 287 -20.49 -14.13 -2.36
N GLU A 288 -20.46 -13.31 -1.31
CA GLU A 288 -21.32 -12.12 -1.18
C GLU A 288 -20.94 -10.98 -2.14
N MET A 289 -19.70 -10.96 -2.61
CA MET A 289 -19.18 -9.87 -3.44
C MET A 289 -19.26 -10.13 -4.94
N ILE A 290 -19.40 -11.39 -5.37
CA ILE A 290 -19.47 -11.73 -6.81
C ILE A 290 -20.62 -10.95 -7.48
N GLY A 291 -20.28 -10.19 -8.52
CA GLY A 291 -21.24 -9.41 -9.30
C GLY A 291 -21.79 -8.16 -8.62
N ARG A 292 -21.27 -7.79 -7.43
CA ARG A 292 -21.74 -6.60 -6.69
C ARG A 292 -21.63 -5.30 -7.49
N PHE A 293 -20.65 -5.21 -8.38
CA PHE A 293 -20.44 -4.06 -9.25
C PHE A 293 -20.93 -4.32 -10.68
N GLY A 294 -22.02 -5.08 -10.84
CA GLY A 294 -22.65 -5.34 -12.13
C GLY A 294 -21.88 -6.34 -13.00
N THR A 295 -22.01 -6.24 -14.32
CA THR A 295 -21.30 -7.09 -15.28
C THR A 295 -20.33 -6.27 -16.14
N ASP A 296 -19.40 -6.93 -16.84
CA ASP A 296 -18.65 -6.28 -17.92
C ASP A 296 -19.43 -6.31 -19.25
N ARG A 297 -18.79 -5.85 -20.33
CA ARG A 297 -19.40 -5.80 -21.69
C ARG A 297 -19.74 -7.19 -22.26
N LYS A 298 -19.16 -8.26 -21.72
CA LYS A 298 -19.43 -9.65 -22.13
C LYS A 298 -20.56 -10.28 -21.30
N GLY A 299 -21.07 -9.58 -20.29
CA GLY A 299 -22.07 -10.09 -19.36
C GLY A 299 -21.46 -10.85 -18.17
N ASP A 300 -20.14 -10.86 -18.03
CA ASP A 300 -19.48 -11.53 -16.90
C ASP A 300 -19.63 -10.70 -15.62
N LYS A 301 -20.06 -11.32 -14.52
CA LYS A 301 -20.21 -10.68 -13.20
C LYS A 301 -18.89 -10.06 -12.74
N LYS A 302 -18.94 -8.84 -12.18
CA LYS A 302 -17.80 -8.11 -11.62
C LYS A 302 -18.09 -7.64 -10.19
N PRO A 303 -17.18 -7.88 -9.23
CA PRO A 303 -15.99 -8.71 -9.36
C PRO A 303 -16.36 -10.19 -9.62
N ASP A 304 -15.46 -10.93 -10.26
CA ASP A 304 -15.53 -12.39 -10.33
C ASP A 304 -14.66 -13.02 -9.23
N ALA A 305 -14.75 -14.34 -9.08
CA ALA A 305 -13.99 -15.07 -8.07
C ALA A 305 -12.48 -14.87 -8.18
N ARG A 306 -11.94 -14.73 -9.40
CA ARG A 306 -10.51 -14.49 -9.62
C ARG A 306 -10.10 -13.11 -9.10
N MET A 307 -10.89 -12.07 -9.38
CA MET A 307 -10.64 -10.71 -8.89
C MET A 307 -10.58 -10.65 -7.37
N ILE A 308 -11.37 -11.47 -6.67
CA ILE A 308 -11.42 -11.51 -5.20
C ILE A 308 -10.30 -12.42 -4.64
N LEU A 309 -10.22 -13.66 -5.12
CA LEU A 309 -9.36 -14.70 -4.53
C LEU A 309 -7.88 -14.57 -4.94
N LYS A 310 -7.53 -13.80 -5.98
CA LYS A 310 -6.11 -13.52 -6.33
C LYS A 310 -5.30 -12.98 -5.15
N HIS A 311 -5.95 -12.34 -4.18
CA HIS A 311 -5.31 -11.80 -2.98
C HIS A 311 -4.81 -12.87 -2.00
N THR A 312 -5.30 -14.11 -2.13
CA THR A 312 -4.88 -15.23 -1.27
C THR A 312 -3.63 -15.97 -1.78
N LEU A 313 -3.15 -15.66 -2.99
CA LEU A 313 -2.04 -16.36 -3.66
C LEU A 313 -0.74 -16.39 -2.83
N ASN A 314 -0.57 -15.39 -1.95
CA ASN A 314 0.65 -15.20 -1.15
C ASN A 314 0.47 -15.52 0.34
N VAL A 315 -0.70 -16.00 0.78
CA VAL A 315 -0.98 -16.33 2.20
C VAL A 315 -0.05 -17.41 2.74
N PHE A 316 0.37 -18.35 1.89
CA PHE A 316 1.31 -19.43 2.21
C PHE A 316 2.75 -19.09 1.81
N HIS A 317 3.14 -17.82 1.72
CA HIS A 317 4.52 -17.51 1.36
C HIS A 317 5.53 -18.24 2.27
N ALA A 318 6.53 -18.85 1.65
CA ALA A 318 7.57 -19.67 2.28
C ALA A 318 7.10 -20.96 2.98
N GLU A 319 5.83 -21.34 2.86
CA GLU A 319 5.33 -22.61 3.39
C GLU A 319 5.52 -23.76 2.39
N ARG A 320 5.60 -24.99 2.92
CA ARG A 320 5.48 -26.20 2.10
C ARG A 320 4.11 -26.22 1.44
N GLY A 321 4.05 -26.47 0.13
CA GLY A 321 2.80 -26.47 -0.64
C GLY A 321 2.42 -25.12 -1.26
N ALA A 322 3.12 -24.02 -0.97
CA ALA A 322 2.79 -22.67 -1.48
C ALA A 322 2.70 -22.57 -3.02
N ARG A 323 3.59 -23.28 -3.73
CA ARG A 323 3.55 -23.34 -5.20
C ARG A 323 2.32 -24.11 -5.69
N GLU A 324 1.98 -25.18 -5.00
CA GLU A 324 0.86 -26.04 -5.35
C GLU A 324 -0.48 -25.32 -5.09
N TRP A 325 -0.60 -24.61 -3.96
CA TRP A 325 -1.71 -23.69 -3.68
C TRP A 325 -1.98 -22.71 -4.84
N ARG A 326 -0.94 -22.00 -5.29
CA ARG A 326 -1.09 -21.04 -6.40
C ARG A 326 -1.51 -21.71 -7.70
N ARG A 327 -0.88 -22.85 -8.03
CA ARG A 327 -1.22 -23.62 -9.22
C ARG A 327 -2.68 -24.07 -9.18
N ARG A 328 -3.10 -24.61 -8.03
CA ARG A 328 -4.45 -25.10 -7.82
C ARG A 328 -5.49 -23.99 -7.93
N LEU A 329 -5.27 -22.82 -7.32
CA LEU A 329 -6.16 -21.67 -7.50
C LEU A 329 -6.29 -21.24 -8.95
N GLU A 330 -5.17 -21.10 -9.68
CA GLU A 330 -5.20 -20.74 -11.10
C GLU A 330 -5.97 -21.78 -11.94
N ASP A 331 -5.78 -23.07 -11.69
CA ASP A 331 -6.54 -24.13 -12.36
C ASP A 331 -8.05 -24.00 -12.09
N LEU A 332 -8.43 -23.67 -10.84
CA LEU A 332 -9.83 -23.55 -10.42
C LEU A 332 -10.51 -22.27 -10.94
N PHE A 333 -9.78 -21.17 -11.13
CA PHE A 333 -10.33 -19.93 -11.69
C PHE A 333 -10.86 -20.09 -13.13
N HIS A 334 -10.38 -21.08 -13.87
CA HIS A 334 -10.86 -21.38 -15.22
C HIS A 334 -12.06 -22.33 -15.25
N LYS A 335 -12.45 -22.90 -14.10
CA LYS A 335 -13.61 -23.78 -14.01
C LYS A 335 -14.90 -22.95 -13.82
N PRO A 336 -15.89 -23.07 -14.71
CA PRO A 336 -17.14 -22.34 -14.56
C PRO A 336 -17.98 -22.88 -13.40
N GLY A 337 -18.79 -22.01 -12.79
CA GLY A 337 -19.84 -22.40 -11.83
C GLY A 337 -19.38 -22.64 -10.40
N LEU A 338 -18.10 -22.48 -10.08
CA LEU A 338 -17.61 -22.59 -8.71
C LEU A 338 -17.79 -21.27 -7.94
N SER A 339 -18.27 -21.37 -6.70
CA SER A 339 -18.24 -20.27 -5.74
C SER A 339 -16.82 -20.02 -5.23
N CYS A 340 -16.57 -18.89 -4.56
CA CYS A 340 -15.31 -18.66 -3.86
C CYS A 340 -15.08 -19.72 -2.79
N THR A 341 -16.13 -20.15 -2.08
CA THR A 341 -16.06 -21.22 -1.09
C THR A 341 -15.64 -22.55 -1.71
N ASP A 342 -16.24 -22.96 -2.83
CA ASP A 342 -15.86 -24.19 -3.53
C ASP A 342 -14.39 -24.16 -3.96
N ILE A 343 -13.95 -23.05 -4.55
CA ILE A 343 -12.57 -22.86 -5.01
C ILE A 343 -11.60 -22.98 -3.83
N VAL A 344 -11.89 -22.32 -2.71
CA VAL A 344 -10.99 -22.29 -1.56
C VAL A 344 -10.92 -23.67 -0.88
N GLU A 345 -12.05 -24.36 -0.66
CA GLU A 345 -12.03 -25.70 -0.07
C GLU A 345 -11.31 -26.71 -0.97
N GLU A 346 -11.58 -26.70 -2.29
CA GLU A 346 -10.91 -27.57 -3.26
C GLU A 346 -9.41 -27.24 -3.40
N ALA A 347 -9.01 -25.98 -3.18
CA ALA A 347 -7.61 -25.58 -3.15
C ALA A 347 -6.91 -25.96 -1.84
N MET A 348 -7.56 -25.83 -0.69
CA MET A 348 -6.96 -26.16 0.61
C MET A 348 -6.58 -27.64 0.72
N ALA A 349 -7.26 -28.54 -0.02
CA ALA A 349 -6.94 -29.96 -0.06
C ALA A 349 -5.49 -30.29 -0.51
N CYS A 350 -4.78 -29.36 -1.15
CA CYS A 350 -3.36 -29.54 -1.50
C CYS A 350 -2.37 -29.17 -0.38
N MET A 351 -2.88 -28.63 0.74
CA MET A 351 -2.09 -28.18 1.88
C MET A 351 -2.26 -29.16 3.06
N SER A 352 -1.21 -29.36 3.85
CA SER A 352 -1.29 -30.18 5.07
C SER A 352 -2.01 -29.43 6.19
N ASP A 353 -2.73 -30.16 7.05
CA ASP A 353 -3.41 -29.60 8.21
C ASP A 353 -2.46 -28.83 9.13
N GLU A 354 -1.23 -29.32 9.32
CA GLU A 354 -0.18 -28.61 10.08
C GLU A 354 0.07 -27.18 9.57
N VAL A 355 0.08 -26.97 8.25
CA VAL A 355 0.33 -25.65 7.64
C VAL A 355 -0.93 -24.79 7.72
N LEU A 356 -2.09 -25.38 7.44
CA LEU A 356 -3.38 -24.69 7.45
C LEU A 356 -3.77 -24.20 8.85
N ASP A 357 -3.49 -25.00 9.87
CA ASP A 357 -3.90 -24.78 11.25
C ASP A 357 -2.78 -24.18 12.12
N SER A 358 -1.61 -23.90 11.53
CA SER A 358 -0.52 -23.18 12.19
C SER A 358 -0.95 -21.77 12.62
N PRO A 359 -0.57 -21.33 13.84
CA PRO A 359 -0.87 -19.99 14.32
C PRO A 359 -0.05 -18.92 13.58
N PRO A 360 -0.41 -17.64 13.71
CA PRO A 360 0.42 -16.54 13.24
C PRO A 360 1.85 -16.62 13.77
N PRO A 361 2.87 -16.35 12.94
CA PRO A 361 4.24 -16.28 13.40
C PRO A 361 4.39 -15.10 14.37
N GLN A 362 4.98 -15.36 15.54
CA GLN A 362 5.10 -14.35 16.61
C GLN A 362 6.40 -13.53 16.55
N ASN A 363 7.32 -13.84 15.62
CA ASN A 363 8.50 -13.04 15.35
C ASN A 363 9.04 -13.31 13.93
N TYR A 364 9.30 -12.25 13.17
CA TYR A 364 9.87 -12.34 11.82
C TYR A 364 11.30 -12.92 11.81
N VAL A 365 12.08 -12.72 12.88
CA VAL A 365 13.44 -13.27 13.03
C VAL A 365 13.44 -14.81 13.06
N GLU A 366 12.36 -15.43 13.55
CA GLU A 366 12.25 -16.89 13.50
C GLU A 366 12.11 -17.42 12.06
N LEU A 367 11.54 -16.63 11.14
CA LEU A 367 11.46 -16.98 9.72
C LEU A 367 12.81 -16.84 9.02
N GLU A 368 13.59 -15.81 9.36
CA GLU A 368 14.98 -15.70 8.90
C GLU A 368 15.83 -16.88 9.37
N ARG A 369 15.69 -17.28 10.65
CA ARG A 369 16.38 -18.45 11.22
C ARG A 369 15.97 -19.77 10.58
N LYS A 370 14.71 -19.90 10.16
CA LYS A 370 14.22 -21.08 9.42
C LYS A 370 14.61 -21.08 7.94
N GLY A 371 15.44 -20.12 7.47
CA GLY A 371 15.93 -20.06 6.09
C GLY A 371 14.91 -19.56 5.07
N TYR A 372 13.79 -19.01 5.54
CA TYR A 372 12.67 -18.53 4.73
C TYR A 372 12.80 -17.03 4.44
N VAL A 373 13.93 -16.65 3.85
CA VAL A 373 14.21 -15.28 3.43
C VAL A 373 13.38 -14.95 2.17
N PRO A 374 12.85 -13.72 2.02
CA PRO A 374 12.39 -13.24 0.73
C PRO A 374 13.43 -13.46 -0.37
N VAL A 375 13.09 -14.26 -1.37
CA VAL A 375 13.92 -14.43 -2.56
C VAL A 375 14.00 -13.09 -3.31
N ALA A 376 15.09 -12.35 -3.10
CA ALA A 376 15.64 -11.48 -4.13
C ALA A 376 16.80 -12.26 -4.74
N GLY A 377 16.68 -12.63 -6.03
CA GLY A 377 17.52 -13.63 -6.70
C GLY A 377 19.00 -13.63 -6.31
N ALA A 378 19.52 -14.84 -6.08
CA ALA A 378 20.93 -15.27 -5.85
C ALA A 378 22.03 -14.25 -6.24
N LYS A 379 23.14 -14.03 -5.51
CA LYS A 379 24.01 -14.85 -4.64
C LYS A 379 24.67 -13.97 -3.54
N PRO A 380 25.26 -14.55 -2.48
CA PRO A 380 25.97 -13.83 -1.41
C PRO A 380 27.43 -13.48 -1.76
N GLY A 381 27.92 -12.36 -1.21
CA GLY A 381 29.31 -11.87 -1.25
C GLY A 381 29.31 -10.34 -1.33
N THR A 382 30.03 -9.55 -0.54
CA THR A 382 31.15 -9.74 0.39
C THR A 382 30.96 -8.80 1.58
N ASP A 383 31.34 -9.23 2.78
CA ASP A 383 31.42 -8.36 3.95
C ASP A 383 32.37 -7.19 3.69
N VAL A 384 31.91 -5.97 3.92
CA VAL A 384 32.79 -4.81 4.08
C VAL A 384 32.67 -4.38 5.52
N ASP A 385 33.76 -4.65 6.25
CA ASP A 385 33.97 -4.30 7.64
C ASP A 385 33.92 -2.77 7.76
N VAL A 386 32.91 -2.25 8.47
CA VAL A 386 32.88 -0.85 8.88
C VAL A 386 33.07 -0.82 10.38
N GLN A 387 34.33 -0.65 10.80
CA GLN A 387 34.68 -0.28 12.16
C GLN A 387 34.03 1.08 12.48
N LEU A 388 33.09 1.08 13.42
CA LEU A 388 32.59 2.29 14.05
C LEU A 388 33.53 2.62 15.23
N PRO A 389 33.85 3.91 15.46
CA PRO A 389 34.72 4.31 16.56
C PRO A 389 34.05 4.01 17.91
N GLU A 390 34.84 3.46 18.84
CA GLU A 390 34.45 3.21 20.22
C GLU A 390 34.25 4.54 20.95
N ASP A 391 32.99 4.94 21.16
CA ASP A 391 32.63 5.79 22.30
C ASP A 391 31.69 5.02 23.24
N GLY A 392 32.08 5.01 24.53
CA GLY A 392 31.50 4.16 25.57
C GLY A 392 30.16 4.64 26.09
N SER A 393 29.19 4.92 25.22
CA SER A 393 27.79 5.04 25.62
C SER A 393 26.98 3.95 24.93
N GLU A 394 26.39 3.04 25.71
CA GLU A 394 25.36 2.10 25.21
C GLU A 394 24.13 2.91 24.76
N ARG A 395 24.22 3.50 23.57
CA ARG A 395 23.09 4.07 22.86
C ARG A 395 22.47 2.94 22.05
N ALA A 396 21.17 2.73 22.24
CA ALA A 396 20.43 1.78 21.41
C ALA A 396 20.61 2.16 19.93
N ALA A 397 21.28 1.30 19.16
CA ALA A 397 21.41 1.47 17.72
C ALA A 397 20.02 1.54 17.08
N PRO A 398 19.80 2.37 16.05
CA PRO A 398 18.51 2.41 15.36
C PRO A 398 18.14 1.01 14.87
N PRO A 399 16.84 0.63 14.90
CA PRO A 399 16.39 -0.68 14.45
C PRO A 399 16.88 -0.91 13.02
N ARG A 400 17.36 -2.13 12.73
CA ARG A 400 17.82 -2.52 11.39
C ARG A 400 16.61 -2.64 10.45
N ILE A 401 16.13 -1.51 9.94
CA ILE A 401 15.04 -1.47 8.97
C ILE A 401 15.63 -1.61 7.57
N GLY A 402 15.44 -2.77 6.94
CA GLY A 402 15.83 -3.12 5.57
C GLY A 402 17.00 -2.33 4.95
N LYS A 403 18.25 -2.56 5.39
CA LYS A 403 19.44 -2.00 4.71
C LYS A 403 19.74 -2.79 3.44
N ARG A 404 19.37 -2.22 2.29
CA ARG A 404 20.04 -2.45 1.00
C ARG A 404 20.43 -1.10 0.43
N LEU A 405 21.73 -0.79 0.53
CA LEU A 405 22.34 0.32 -0.17
C LEU A 405 22.61 -0.16 -1.60
N ALA A 406 21.76 0.23 -2.55
CA ALA A 406 22.29 0.44 -3.90
C ALA A 406 23.05 1.77 -3.82
N THR A 407 24.31 1.79 -4.24
CA THR A 407 25.11 3.03 -4.22
C THR A 407 24.53 4.04 -5.22
N GLU A 408 24.77 5.34 -5.00
CA GLU A 408 24.36 6.37 -5.97
C GLU A 408 24.98 6.14 -7.35
N GLU A 409 26.17 5.51 -7.41
CA GLU A 409 26.81 5.07 -8.64
C GLU A 409 26.03 3.97 -9.36
N GLU A 410 25.51 2.98 -8.62
CA GLU A 410 24.70 1.89 -9.20
C GLU A 410 23.35 2.44 -9.71
N ALA A 411 22.77 3.40 -8.99
CA ALA A 411 21.61 4.17 -9.45
C ALA A 411 21.92 5.01 -10.70
N ALA A 412 23.08 5.67 -10.77
CA ALA A 412 23.52 6.44 -11.92
C ALA A 412 23.76 5.54 -13.15
N ARG A 413 24.33 4.35 -12.95
CA ARG A 413 24.55 3.35 -14.00
C ARG A 413 23.23 2.84 -14.58
N LEU A 414 22.26 2.50 -13.73
CA LEU A 414 20.95 2.03 -14.16
C LEU A 414 20.12 3.11 -14.88
N ARG A 415 20.29 4.39 -14.51
CA ARG A 415 19.68 5.53 -15.23
C ARG A 415 20.24 5.74 -16.64
N ARG A 416 21.51 5.39 -16.87
CA ARG A 416 22.19 5.54 -18.17
C ARG A 416 22.01 4.33 -19.09
N ALA A 417 21.43 3.24 -18.59
CA ALA A 417 21.16 2.06 -19.41
C ALA A 417 20.02 2.37 -20.40
N PRO A 418 20.18 2.08 -21.70
CA PRO A 418 19.12 2.31 -22.67
C PRO A 418 17.89 1.48 -22.29
N THR A 419 16.74 2.13 -22.17
CA THR A 419 15.45 1.47 -21.98
C THR A 419 15.24 0.50 -23.15
N PRO A 420 14.95 -0.80 -22.90
CA PRO A 420 14.62 -1.69 -24.01
C PRO A 420 13.41 -1.12 -24.74
N ALA A 421 13.53 -0.99 -26.07
CA ALA A 421 12.45 -0.52 -26.91
C ALA A 421 11.19 -1.36 -26.66
N PRO A 422 9.99 -0.75 -26.64
CA PRO A 422 8.76 -1.52 -26.51
C PRO A 422 8.71 -2.55 -27.64
N ALA A 423 8.50 -3.82 -27.28
CA ALA A 423 8.33 -4.90 -28.25
C ALA A 423 7.21 -4.51 -29.23
N GLN A 424 7.57 -4.28 -30.49
CA GLN A 424 6.62 -4.06 -31.56
C GLN A 424 5.74 -5.31 -31.65
N GLN A 425 4.45 -5.16 -31.31
CA GLN A 425 3.45 -6.13 -31.71
C GLN A 425 3.41 -6.15 -33.23
N THR A 426 3.92 -7.22 -33.83
CA THR A 426 3.73 -7.53 -35.24
C THR A 426 2.24 -7.76 -35.47
N VAL A 427 1.58 -6.76 -36.06
CA VAL A 427 0.24 -6.90 -36.63
C VAL A 427 0.39 -7.77 -37.88
N GLY A 428 0.02 -9.04 -37.77
CA GLY A 428 -0.12 -9.93 -38.91
C GLY A 428 -1.33 -9.50 -39.73
N SER A 429 -1.09 -8.98 -40.93
CA SER A 429 -2.09 -8.82 -41.97
C SER A 429 -2.39 -10.20 -42.58
N SER A 430 -3.61 -10.70 -42.41
CA SER A 430 -4.15 -11.77 -43.24
C SER A 430 -5.12 -11.17 -44.26
N SER A 431 -4.72 -11.26 -45.51
CA SER A 431 -5.57 -11.22 -46.71
C SER A 431 -6.68 -12.25 -46.67
#